data_AF-A0A0B7M3F7-F1
#
_entry.id   AF-A0A0B7M3F7-F1
#
_cell.length_a   1.000
_cell.length_b   1.000
_cell.length_c   1.000
_cell.angle_alpha   90.00
_cell.angle_beta   90.00
_cell.angle_gamma   90.00
#
_symmetry.space_group_name_H-M   'P 1'
#
loop_
_entity.id
_entity.type
_entity.pdbx_description
1 polymer ?
#
loop_
_entity_poly.entity_id
_entity_poly.type
_entity_poly.pdbx_seq_one_letter_code
_entity_poly.pdbx_strand_id
1 'polypeptide(L)'
;MIKRGDVVALYLPFPTISSDLAVKNHMYICIDNSMTKNKELVKNQTFKPALLTRRLVKNFMIEEPDLARNPFTRPTLIDLDKVFMLDNTVIPTSYLARRRRNVSEELYEEILDYLVQPRLISLNKSEFMQLNPGTY
;
A
#
# COMPACT_ATOMS: atom_id res chain seq x y z
N MET A 1 -15.61 2.71 4.29
CA MET A 1 -14.20 3.15 4.44
C MET A 1 -13.32 1.92 4.55
N ILE A 2 -12.06 2.04 4.15
CA ILE A 2 -11.08 0.94 4.29
C ILE A 2 -10.67 0.73 5.74
N LYS A 3 -10.19 -0.47 6.03
CA LYS A 3 -9.78 -0.94 7.36
C LYS A 3 -8.40 -1.60 7.28
N ARG A 4 -7.83 -1.95 8.43
CA ARG A 4 -6.60 -2.73 8.51
C ARG A 4 -6.68 -4.00 7.64
N GLY A 5 -5.59 -4.33 6.96
CA GLY A 5 -5.47 -5.45 6.03
C GLY A 5 -6.14 -5.23 4.67
N ASP A 6 -6.98 -4.19 4.50
CA ASP A 6 -7.58 -3.90 3.19
C ASP A 6 -6.50 -3.54 2.16
N VAL A 7 -6.69 -4.03 0.94
CA VAL A 7 -5.84 -3.69 -0.20
C VAL A 7 -6.58 -2.73 -1.10
N VAL A 8 -5.94 -1.61 -1.41
CA VAL A 8 -6.50 -0.53 -2.22
C VAL A 8 -5.63 -0.19 -3.42
N ALA A 9 -6.26 0.29 -4.48
CA ALA A 9 -5.60 0.74 -5.69
C ALA A 9 -5.65 2.28 -5.78
N LEU A 10 -4.53 2.96 -5.53
CA LEU A 10 -4.45 4.42 -5.38
C LEU A 10 -3.33 5.04 -6.24
N TYR A 11 -3.42 6.36 -6.42
CA TYR A 11 -2.33 7.20 -6.91
C TYR A 11 -1.70 7.95 -5.72
N LEU A 12 -0.38 8.01 -5.63
CA LEU A 12 0.32 8.71 -4.55
C LEU A 12 1.19 9.87 -5.09
N PRO A 13 1.07 11.09 -4.53
CA PRO A 13 1.90 12.23 -4.93
C PRO A 13 3.31 12.12 -4.34
N PHE A 14 4.09 11.11 -4.72
CA PHE A 14 5.42 10.88 -4.17
C PHE A 14 6.44 10.36 -5.20
N PRO A 15 7.68 10.90 -5.20
CA PRO A 15 8.16 12.07 -4.44
C PRO A 15 7.56 13.41 -4.87
N THR A 16 6.89 13.45 -6.02
CA THR A 16 6.22 14.61 -6.61
C THR A 16 4.91 14.20 -7.29
N ILE A 17 4.05 15.14 -7.67
CA ILE A 17 2.80 14.87 -8.42
C ILE A 17 3.04 14.34 -9.86
N SER A 18 4.25 14.50 -10.39
CA SER A 18 4.66 13.98 -11.71
C SER A 18 5.34 12.62 -11.66
N SER A 19 5.49 12.03 -10.47
CA SER A 19 6.18 10.75 -10.30
C SER A 19 5.36 9.59 -10.83
N ASP A 20 6.03 8.46 -11.11
CA ASP A 20 5.36 7.21 -11.48
C ASP A 20 4.24 6.82 -10.49
N LEU A 21 4.44 7.00 -9.18
CA LEU A 21 3.40 6.69 -8.19
C LEU A 21 2.17 7.59 -8.29
N ALA A 22 2.33 8.80 -8.83
CA ALA A 22 1.26 9.78 -8.96
C ALA A 22 0.45 9.59 -10.25
N VAL A 23 1.09 9.06 -11.30
CA VAL A 23 0.46 8.89 -12.63
C VAL A 23 0.00 7.46 -12.90
N LYS A 24 0.52 6.46 -12.17
CA LYS A 24 0.11 5.06 -12.30
C LYS A 24 -0.57 4.58 -11.03
N ASN A 25 -1.63 3.82 -11.21
CA ASN A 25 -2.34 3.21 -10.10
C ASN A 25 -1.51 2.05 -9.54
N HIS A 26 -1.23 2.09 -8.24
CA HIS A 26 -0.53 1.05 -7.51
C HIS A 26 -1.38 0.51 -6.37
N MET A 27 -1.10 -0.74 -5.99
CA MET A 27 -1.75 -1.32 -4.83
C MET A 27 -1.03 -0.97 -3.55
N TYR A 28 -1.80 -0.82 -2.48
CA TYR A 28 -1.33 -0.55 -1.14
C TYR A 28 -2.11 -1.37 -0.13
N ILE A 29 -1.43 -1.84 0.91
CA ILE A 29 -2.02 -2.55 2.04
C ILE A 29 -2.16 -1.56 3.19
N CYS A 30 -3.35 -1.46 3.76
CA CYS A 30 -3.61 -0.65 4.95
C CYS A 30 -3.10 -1.37 6.20
N ILE A 31 -2.09 -0.83 6.87
CA ILE A 31 -1.50 -1.41 8.10
C ILE A 31 -1.89 -0.67 9.39
N ASP A 32 -2.71 0.38 9.24
CA ASP A 32 -3.20 1.20 10.33
C ASP A 32 -3.81 0.36 11.48
N ASN A 33 -3.31 0.58 12.70
CA ASN A 33 -3.76 -0.08 13.92
C ASN A 33 -4.76 0.79 14.72
N SER A 34 -5.85 1.20 14.06
CA SER A 34 -7.15 1.59 14.65
C SER A 34 -7.33 3.00 15.27
N MET A 35 -8.64 3.33 15.39
CA MET A 35 -9.33 4.50 15.97
C MET A 35 -9.02 5.89 15.43
N THR A 36 -7.86 6.14 14.82
CA THR A 36 -7.58 7.43 14.19
C THR A 36 -8.13 7.50 12.77
N LYS A 37 -8.37 8.72 12.27
CA LYS A 37 -8.67 8.95 10.85
C LYS A 37 -7.41 8.93 9.97
N ASN A 38 -6.26 8.59 10.54
CA ASN A 38 -5.01 8.51 9.79
C ASN A 38 -4.95 7.17 9.05
N LYS A 39 -4.21 7.13 7.95
CA LYS A 39 -4.05 5.92 7.14
C LYS A 39 -2.58 5.67 6.92
N GLU A 40 -2.18 4.44 7.22
CA GLU A 40 -0.83 3.93 7.02
C GLU A 40 -0.87 2.90 5.90
N LEU A 41 -0.12 3.17 4.84
CA LEU A 41 -0.17 2.41 3.61
C LEU A 41 1.23 1.88 3.25
N VAL A 42 1.31 0.56 3.08
CA VAL A 42 2.50 -0.12 2.55
C VAL A 42 2.30 -0.37 1.08
N LYS A 43 3.28 0.00 0.25
CA LYS A 43 3.19 -0.20 -1.19
C LYS A 43 3.41 -1.67 -1.54
N ASN A 44 2.60 -2.18 -2.47
CA ASN A 44 2.87 -3.47 -3.11
C ASN A 44 2.78 -3.35 -4.64
N GLN A 45 3.61 -4.12 -5.34
CA GLN A 45 3.69 -4.09 -6.80
C GLN A 45 4.06 -5.45 -7.36
N THR A 46 3.68 -5.73 -8.61
CA THR A 46 4.09 -6.97 -9.27
C THR A 46 5.61 -7.11 -9.23
N PHE A 47 6.06 -8.27 -8.75
CA PHE A 47 7.46 -8.60 -8.63
C PHE A 47 8.11 -8.63 -10.02
N LYS A 48 9.29 -8.00 -10.11
CA LYS A 48 10.16 -8.05 -11.27
C LYS A 48 11.57 -8.32 -10.76
N PRO A 49 12.31 -9.30 -11.31
CA PRO A 49 13.67 -9.62 -10.86
C PRO A 49 14.62 -8.41 -10.81
N ALA A 50 14.42 -7.45 -11.72
CA ALA A 50 15.17 -6.20 -11.77
C ALA A 50 15.06 -5.32 -10.51
N LEU A 51 14.01 -5.49 -9.69
CA LEU A 51 13.85 -4.77 -8.42
C LEU A 51 14.93 -5.19 -7.40
N LEU A 52 15.29 -6.47 -7.40
CA LEU A 52 16.31 -7.03 -6.52
C LEU A 52 17.72 -6.72 -7.02
N THR A 53 17.98 -6.92 -8.31
CA THR A 53 19.33 -6.72 -8.87
C THR A 53 19.79 -5.28 -8.78
N ARG A 54 18.86 -4.32 -8.81
CA ARG A 54 19.13 -2.88 -8.67
C ARG A 54 19.12 -2.38 -7.21
N ARG A 55 18.91 -3.27 -6.22
CA ARG A 55 18.82 -2.95 -4.78
C ARG A 55 17.85 -1.79 -4.48
N LEU A 56 16.73 -1.73 -5.21
CA LEU A 56 15.75 -0.65 -5.08
C LEU A 56 14.89 -0.76 -3.81
N VAL A 57 14.79 -1.97 -3.26
CA VAL A 57 14.10 -2.27 -2.02
C VAL A 57 15.02 -3.16 -1.18
N LYS A 58 15.20 -2.82 0.09
CA LYS A 58 16.08 -3.54 1.03
C LYS A 58 15.28 -4.51 1.90
N ASN A 59 14.20 -4.03 2.50
CA ASN A 59 13.28 -4.83 3.27
C ASN A 59 11.99 -5.08 2.47
N PHE A 60 11.72 -6.35 2.16
CA PHE A 60 10.57 -6.72 1.34
C PHE A 60 10.11 -8.15 1.62
N MET A 61 8.86 -8.41 1.27
CA MET A 61 8.31 -9.76 1.16
C MET A 61 7.87 -10.01 -0.29
N ILE A 62 8.00 -11.25 -0.76
CA ILE A 62 7.43 -11.68 -2.03
C ILE A 62 6.29 -12.63 -1.71
N GLU A 63 5.08 -12.24 -2.09
CA GLU A 63 3.86 -13.01 -1.87
C GLU A 63 3.37 -13.60 -3.20
N GLU A 64 3.12 -14.90 -3.21
CA GLU A 64 2.55 -15.61 -4.35
C GLU A 64 1.02 -15.43 -4.41
N PRO A 65 0.39 -15.45 -5.60
CA PRO A 65 -1.06 -15.33 -5.72
C PRO A 65 -1.79 -16.48 -5.04
N ASP A 66 -2.48 -16.18 -3.93
CA ASP A 66 -3.32 -17.15 -3.23
C ASP A 66 -4.59 -16.44 -2.75
N LEU A 67 -5.74 -16.85 -3.29
CA LEU A 67 -7.04 -16.27 -2.92
C LEU A 67 -7.41 -16.47 -1.45
N ALA A 68 -6.81 -17.43 -0.74
CA ALA A 68 -7.00 -17.62 0.69
C ALA A 68 -6.19 -16.59 1.52
N ARG A 69 -5.10 -16.06 0.96
CA ARG A 69 -4.15 -15.17 1.66
C ARG A 69 -4.14 -13.72 1.16
N ASN A 70 -4.34 -13.47 -0.12
CA ASN A 70 -4.13 -12.16 -0.72
C ASN A 70 -4.98 -11.94 -1.99
N PRO A 71 -5.13 -10.69 -2.46
CA PRO A 71 -5.92 -10.38 -3.65
C PRO A 71 -5.12 -10.40 -4.96
N PHE A 72 -3.86 -10.80 -4.93
CA PHE A 72 -2.94 -10.63 -6.05
C PHE A 72 -3.23 -11.62 -7.18
N THR A 73 -2.80 -11.28 -8.39
CA THR A 73 -2.92 -12.14 -9.60
C THR A 73 -1.57 -12.59 -10.14
N ARG A 74 -0.48 -12.01 -9.63
CA ARG A 74 0.92 -12.31 -9.98
C ARG A 74 1.78 -12.24 -8.71
N PRO A 75 2.95 -12.89 -8.70
CA PRO A 75 3.92 -12.71 -7.62
C PRO A 75 4.11 -11.22 -7.34
N THR A 76 3.94 -10.82 -6.09
CA THR A 76 3.85 -9.42 -5.69
C THR A 76 4.88 -9.13 -4.62
N LEU A 77 5.68 -8.08 -4.85
CA LEU A 77 6.62 -7.56 -3.86
C LEU A 77 5.91 -6.54 -2.98
N ILE A 78 5.98 -6.73 -1.68
CA ILE A 78 5.52 -5.80 -0.65
C ILE A 78 6.76 -5.02 -0.17
N ASP A 79 6.77 -3.70 -0.37
CA ASP A 79 7.89 -2.80 -0.03
C ASP A 79 7.77 -2.39 1.44
N LEU A 80 8.61 -2.97 2.31
CA LEU A 80 8.61 -2.72 3.75
C LEU A 80 9.62 -1.66 4.17
N ASP A 81 10.31 -1.01 3.23
CA ASP A 81 11.23 0.09 3.55
C ASP A 81 10.48 1.38 3.91
N LYS A 82 9.24 1.52 3.47
CA LYS A 82 8.48 2.78 3.51
C LYS A 82 7.03 2.56 3.92
N VAL A 83 6.53 3.44 4.79
CA VAL A 83 5.12 3.55 5.13
C VAL A 83 4.64 4.94 4.75
N PHE A 84 3.58 5.00 3.94
CA PHE A 84 2.95 6.24 3.55
C PHE A 84 1.84 6.60 4.52
N MET A 85 1.92 7.82 5.05
CA MET A 85 1.04 8.35 6.09
C MET A 85 0.12 9.40 5.48
N LEU A 86 -1.19 9.25 5.68
CA LEU A 86 -2.21 10.23 5.31
C LEU A 86 -3.01 10.63 6.55
N ASP A 87 -2.94 11.90 6.93
CA ASP A 87 -3.64 12.40 8.10
C ASP A 87 -5.10 12.71 7.79
N ASN A 88 -6.00 12.35 8.72
CA ASN A 88 -7.43 12.67 8.65
C ASN A 88 -8.07 12.43 7.27
N THR A 89 -7.72 11.34 6.59
CA THR A 89 -8.14 11.06 5.21
C THR A 89 -8.96 9.78 5.14
N VAL A 90 -10.15 9.90 4.59
CA VAL A 90 -11.06 8.79 4.33
C VAL A 90 -10.85 8.26 2.92
N ILE A 91 -10.51 6.98 2.84
CA ILE A 91 -10.49 6.23 1.58
C ILE A 91 -11.77 5.36 1.51
N PRO A 92 -12.66 5.59 0.53
CA PRO A 92 -13.87 4.78 0.35
C PRO A 92 -13.57 3.34 -0.07
N THR A 93 -14.55 2.46 0.12
CA THR A 93 -14.45 1.04 -0.29
C THR A 93 -14.44 0.84 -1.81
N SER A 94 -14.78 1.86 -2.60
CA SER A 94 -14.67 1.82 -4.06
C SER A 94 -13.23 1.65 -4.56
N TYR A 95 -12.24 1.96 -3.71
CA TYR A 95 -10.82 1.79 -4.00
C TYR A 95 -10.28 0.39 -3.67
N LEU A 96 -11.10 -0.49 -3.08
CA LEU A 96 -10.68 -1.84 -2.72
C LEU A 96 -10.33 -2.68 -3.93
N ALA A 97 -9.37 -3.58 -3.75
CA ALA A 97 -9.07 -4.61 -4.72
C ALA A 97 -10.32 -5.48 -4.99
N ARG A 98 -10.55 -5.79 -6.27
CA ARG A 98 -11.79 -6.45 -6.73
C ARG A 98 -11.84 -7.95 -6.42
N ARG A 99 -10.70 -8.63 -6.50
CA ARG A 99 -10.62 -10.10 -6.45
C ARG A 99 -10.84 -10.62 -5.02
N ARG A 100 -10.22 -9.93 -4.08
CA ARG A 100 -10.37 -10.10 -2.64
C ARG A 100 -10.11 -8.74 -2.01
N ARG A 101 -10.80 -8.45 -0.91
CA ARG A 101 -10.75 -7.15 -0.27
C ARG A 101 -9.43 -6.89 0.48
N ASN A 102 -8.90 -7.91 1.14
CA ASN A 102 -7.86 -7.80 2.15
C ASN A 102 -6.83 -8.93 2.05
N VAL A 103 -5.69 -8.75 2.73
CA VAL A 103 -4.80 -9.87 3.06
C VAL A 103 -5.40 -10.72 4.20
N SER A 104 -4.95 -11.98 4.35
CA SER A 104 -5.26 -12.81 5.51
C SER A 104 -4.68 -12.19 6.78
N GLU A 105 -5.23 -12.57 7.93
CA GLU A 105 -4.68 -12.14 9.22
C GLU A 105 -3.23 -12.60 9.39
N GLU A 106 -2.92 -13.83 8.98
CA GLU A 106 -1.56 -14.37 9.03
C GLU A 106 -0.56 -13.50 8.24
N LEU A 107 -0.86 -13.19 6.98
CA LEU A 107 0.00 -12.33 6.16
C LEU A 107 0.06 -10.90 6.72
N TYR A 108 -1.03 -10.42 7.31
CA TYR A 108 -1.06 -9.10 7.94
C TYR A 108 -0.09 -9.02 9.13
N GLU A 109 -0.14 -10.00 10.05
CA GLU A 109 0.78 -10.06 11.19
C GLU A 109 2.23 -10.27 10.75
N GLU A 110 2.49 -11.11 9.74
CA GLU A 110 3.81 -11.22 9.13
C GLU A 110 4.32 -9.86 8.62
N ILE A 111 3.48 -9.09 7.90
CA ILE A 111 3.88 -7.75 7.43
C ILE A 111 4.27 -6.85 8.61
N LEU A 112 3.51 -6.87 9.70
CA LEU A 112 3.82 -6.06 10.89
C LEU A 112 5.14 -6.49 11.55
N ASP A 113 5.37 -7.79 11.69
CA ASP A 113 6.60 -8.34 12.29
C ASP A 113 7.85 -7.97 11.47
N TYR A 114 7.73 -7.98 10.14
CA TYR A 114 8.84 -7.64 9.23
C TYR A 114 9.01 -6.12 9.02
N LEU A 115 8.08 -5.28 9.47
CA LEU A 115 8.20 -3.81 9.41
C LEU A 115 9.14 -3.28 10.50
N VAL A 116 10.43 -3.55 10.34
CA VAL A 116 11.47 -3.07 11.26
C VAL A 116 11.97 -1.68 10.82
N GLN A 117 11.57 -0.64 11.57
CA GLN A 117 11.99 0.76 11.39
C GLN A 117 11.79 1.30 9.95
N PRO A 118 10.56 1.23 9.38
CA PRO A 118 10.32 1.77 8.06
C PRO A 118 10.51 3.29 8.04
N ARG A 119 10.89 3.82 6.88
CA ARG A 119 10.85 5.27 6.65
C ARG A 119 9.39 5.72 6.54
N LEU A 120 8.96 6.55 7.48
CA LEU A 120 7.64 7.17 7.46
C LEU A 120 7.63 8.34 6.45
N ILE A 121 6.60 8.38 5.60
CA ILE A 121 6.43 9.39 4.56
C ILE A 121 5.05 10.02 4.70
N SER A 122 5.00 11.23 5.25
CA SER A 122 3.79 12.05 5.27
C SER A 122 3.47 12.56 3.86
N LEU A 123 2.28 12.24 3.38
CA LEU A 123 1.80 12.68 2.07
C LEU A 123 1.02 13.99 2.19
N ASN A 124 1.13 14.84 1.17
CA ASN A 124 0.29 16.03 1.07
C ASN A 124 -1.16 15.61 0.79
N LYS A 125 -2.06 15.88 1.75
CA LYS A 125 -3.49 15.52 1.67
C LYS A 125 -4.17 16.14 0.44
N SER A 126 -3.92 17.42 0.17
CA SER A 126 -4.56 18.13 -0.95
C SER A 126 -4.17 17.55 -2.30
N GLU A 127 -2.88 17.25 -2.49
CA GLU A 127 -2.39 16.60 -3.71
C GLU A 127 -2.92 15.17 -3.84
N PHE A 128 -2.95 14.42 -2.74
CA PHE A 128 -3.49 13.06 -2.74
C PHE A 128 -4.97 13.05 -3.14
N MET A 129 -5.76 13.99 -2.62
CA MET A 129 -7.19 14.13 -2.97
C MET A 129 -7.40 14.55 -4.41
N GLN A 130 -6.54 15.43 -4.94
CA GLN A 130 -6.58 15.81 -6.35
C GLN A 130 -6.37 14.60 -7.27
N LEU A 131 -5.47 13.69 -6.89
CA LEU A 131 -5.21 12.45 -7.63
C LEU A 131 -6.29 11.37 -7.38
N ASN A 132 -6.97 11.41 -6.23
CA ASN A 132 -7.98 10.43 -5.83
C ASN A 132 -9.28 11.14 -5.41
N PRO A 133 -10.06 11.67 -6.37
CA PRO A 133 -11.18 12.58 -6.10
C PRO A 133 -12.35 11.98 -5.30
N GLY A 134 -12.38 10.66 -5.07
CA GLY A 134 -13.36 10.02 -4.19
C GLY A 134 -13.01 10.08 -2.70
N THR A 135 -11.84 10.58 -2.32
CA THR A 135 -11.35 10.62 -0.93
C THR A 135 -11.68 11.96 -0.24
N TYR A 136 -11.89 11.97 1.09
CA TYR A 136 -12.30 13.17 1.86
C TYR A 136 -11.79 13.21 3.32
#